data_AF-A0A258TBX8-F1
#
_entry.id   AF-A0A258TBX8-F1
#
_cell.length_a   1.000
_cell.length_b   1.000
_cell.length_c   1.000
_cell.angle_alpha   90.00
_cell.angle_beta   90.00
_cell.angle_gamma   90.00
#
_symmetry.space_group_name_H-M   'P 1'
#
loop_
_entity.id
_entity.type
_entity.pdbx_description
1 polymer ?
#
loop_
_entity_poly.entity_id
_entity_poly.type
_entity_poly.pdbx_seq_one_letter_code
_entity_poly.pdbx_strand_id
1 'polypeptide(L)'
;MLTVMQIRALKPAERPFKVADADGLYLLVQPSGTLLWRFRYRCCGIERKLSLGSFPDVSLPQARRKRDEAKAELDDGIDPVEEKRQRRLKAELAAQTTFGLVAEEYIQKMEREGKSPATLKKARWFLELLASIAKRPMFPVSTNGTDLRL
;
A
#
# COMPACT_ATOMS: atom_id res chain seq x y z
N MET A 1 23.76 -6.87 18.34
CA MET A 1 22.54 -7.57 17.89
C MET A 1 21.59 -7.71 19.07
N LEU A 2 20.33 -7.30 18.92
CA LEU A 2 19.32 -7.27 19.98
C LEU A 2 18.74 -8.66 20.27
N THR A 3 18.23 -8.80 21.49
CA THR A 3 17.45 -9.94 21.97
C THR A 3 16.05 -9.50 22.41
N VAL A 4 15.10 -10.42 22.42
CA VAL A 4 13.71 -10.13 22.87
C VAL A 4 13.69 -9.69 24.34
N MET A 5 14.56 -10.23 25.19
CA MET A 5 14.68 -9.82 26.59
C MET A 5 15.14 -8.37 26.72
N GLN A 6 16.15 -7.96 25.96
CA GLN A 6 16.61 -6.57 25.93
C GLN A 6 15.50 -5.62 25.47
N ILE A 7 14.74 -6.00 24.44
CA ILE A 7 13.62 -5.19 23.93
C ILE A 7 12.54 -4.99 24.99
N ARG A 8 12.16 -6.05 25.70
CA ARG A 8 11.14 -6.00 26.77
C ARG A 8 11.61 -5.20 27.99
N ALA A 9 12.91 -5.08 28.22
CA ALA A 9 13.48 -4.30 29.31
C ALA A 9 13.59 -2.79 29.00
N LEU A 10 13.31 -2.37 27.76
CA LEU A 10 13.40 -0.97 27.37
C LEU A 10 12.32 -0.14 28.07
N LYS A 11 12.75 0.97 28.67
CA LYS A 11 11.85 1.95 29.27
C LYS A 11 11.71 3.17 28.36
N PRO A 12 10.51 3.78 28.26
CA PRO A 12 10.35 5.05 27.59
C PRO A 12 11.19 6.12 28.29
N ALA A 13 11.65 7.11 27.51
CA ALA A 13 12.37 8.29 28.00
C ALA A 13 11.65 9.56 27.52
N GLU A 14 12.03 10.73 28.05
CA GLU A 14 11.41 12.01 27.66
C GLU A 14 11.54 12.31 26.16
N ARG A 15 12.56 11.77 25.51
CA ARG A 15 12.81 11.93 24.08
C ARG A 15 12.94 10.58 23.38
N PRO A 16 12.50 10.46 22.11
CA PRO A 16 12.68 9.24 21.35
C PRO A 16 14.15 8.88 21.22
N PHE A 17 14.50 7.61 21.43
CA PHE A 17 15.87 7.12 21.29
C PHE A 17 15.93 5.83 20.48
N LYS A 18 17.11 5.57 19.91
CA LYS A 18 17.36 4.43 19.02
C LYS A 18 18.14 3.35 19.75
N VAL A 19 17.74 2.11 19.56
CA VAL A 19 18.47 0.93 20.00
C VAL A 19 18.85 0.13 18.76
N ALA A 20 20.14 0.11 18.43
CA ALA A 20 20.64 -0.52 17.22
C ALA A 20 20.54 -2.06 17.30
N ASP A 21 20.15 -2.69 16.19
CA ASP A 21 20.30 -4.13 15.97
C ASP A 21 21.52 -4.42 15.09
N ALA A 22 21.31 -4.71 13.80
CA ALA A 22 22.34 -5.05 12.82
C ALA A 22 21.95 -4.55 11.43
N ASP A 23 22.94 -4.24 10.59
CA ASP A 23 22.76 -3.81 9.19
C ASP A 23 21.76 -2.67 9.03
N GLY A 24 21.89 -1.63 9.84
CA GLY A 24 21.01 -0.45 9.77
C GLY A 24 19.60 -0.65 10.34
N LEU A 25 19.22 -1.85 10.77
CA LEU A 25 18.00 -2.07 11.56
C LEU A 25 18.18 -1.56 12.99
N TYR A 26 17.18 -0.85 13.49
CA TYR A 26 17.12 -0.39 14.86
C TYR A 26 15.68 -0.31 15.34
N LEU A 27 15.51 -0.37 16.66
CA LEU A 27 14.26 -0.09 17.32
C LEU A 27 14.24 1.37 17.76
N LEU A 28 13.17 2.10 17.41
CA LEU A 28 12.92 3.45 17.90
C LEU A 28 11.94 3.36 19.06
N VAL A 29 12.40 3.73 20.25
CA VAL A 29 11.59 3.81 21.47
C VAL A 29 10.98 5.20 21.53
N GLN A 30 9.65 5.28 21.51
CA GLN A 30 8.92 6.54 21.67
C GLN A 30 8.71 6.86 23.16
N PRO A 31 8.57 8.15 23.54
CA PRO A 31 8.17 8.54 24.89
C PRO A 31 6.84 7.93 25.35
N SER A 32 5.93 7.64 24.40
CA SER A 32 4.68 6.91 24.65
C SER A 32 4.87 5.44 25.04
N GLY A 33 6.09 4.90 24.93
CA GLY A 33 6.39 3.48 25.06
C GLY A 33 6.14 2.65 23.80
N THR A 34 5.67 3.27 22.71
CA THR A 34 5.58 2.59 21.42
C THR A 34 6.97 2.24 20.89
N LEU A 35 7.14 1.00 20.46
CA LEU A 35 8.39 0.46 19.93
C LEU A 35 8.25 0.28 18.42
N LEU A 36 9.05 1.01 17.62
CA LEU A 36 8.93 1.04 16.16
C LEU A 36 10.19 0.49 15.49
N TRP A 37 10.05 -0.53 14.66
CA TRP A 37 11.12 -1.02 13.81
C TRP A 37 11.40 -0.08 12.65
N ARG A 38 12.66 0.33 12.54
CA ARG A 38 13.14 1.23 11.48
C ARG A 38 14.40 0.65 10.85
N PHE A 39 14.49 0.76 9.54
CA PHE A 39 15.68 0.38 8.78
C PHE A 39 16.26 1.63 8.12
N ARG A 40 17.50 1.96 8.45
CA ARG A 40 18.27 3.03 7.81
C ARG A 40 19.07 2.44 6.65
N TYR A 41 18.93 3.03 5.48
CA TYR A 41 19.64 2.63 4.26
C TYR A 41 20.07 3.85 3.45
N ARG A 42 20.83 3.64 2.37
CA ARG A 42 21.15 4.65 1.36
C ARG A 42 20.67 4.18 0.01
N CYS A 43 20.06 5.08 -0.75
CA CYS A 43 19.70 4.85 -2.15
C CYS A 43 20.04 6.12 -2.93
N CYS A 44 20.71 5.96 -4.07
CA CYS A 44 21.19 7.09 -4.91
C CYS A 44 21.97 8.15 -4.11
N GLY A 45 22.84 7.72 -3.19
CA GLY A 45 23.67 8.61 -2.35
C GLY A 45 22.93 9.30 -1.19
N ILE A 46 21.61 9.14 -1.06
CA ILE A 46 20.78 9.80 -0.04
C ILE A 46 20.45 8.81 1.08
N GLU A 47 20.64 9.23 2.34
CA GLU A 47 20.21 8.45 3.50
C GLU A 47 18.67 8.48 3.62
N ARG A 48 18.08 7.29 3.73
CA ARG A 48 16.64 7.08 3.86
C ARG A 48 16.31 6.16 5.03
N LYS A 49 15.03 6.17 5.43
CA LYS A 49 14.51 5.38 6.56
C LYS A 49 13.23 4.67 6.14
N LEU A 50 13.19 3.36 6.30
CA LEU A 50 12.02 2.52 6.06
C LEU A 50 11.35 2.16 7.40
N SER A 51 10.02 2.20 7.45
CA SER A 51 9.22 1.73 8.59
C SER A 51 8.83 0.28 8.39
N LEU A 52 9.17 -0.60 9.34
CA LEU A 52 8.95 -2.05 9.22
C LEU A 52 7.78 -2.56 10.09
N GLY A 53 7.29 -1.72 11.02
CA GLY A 53 6.14 -2.00 11.90
C GLY A 53 6.44 -1.68 13.36
N SER A 54 5.50 -2.01 14.24
CA SER A 54 5.61 -1.91 15.70
C SER A 54 5.98 -3.25 16.33
N PHE A 55 6.68 -3.24 17.46
CA PHE A 55 6.76 -4.40 18.35
C PHE A 55 5.60 -4.32 19.36
N PRO A 56 4.90 -5.42 19.70
CA PRO A 56 5.18 -6.81 19.33
C PRO A 56 4.55 -7.31 18.01
N ASP A 57 3.71 -6.52 17.33
CA ASP A 57 3.00 -6.93 16.10
C ASP A 57 3.96 -7.47 15.02
N VAL A 58 5.14 -6.87 14.94
CA VAL A 58 6.29 -7.37 14.20
C VAL A 58 7.35 -7.80 15.21
N SER A 59 7.55 -9.10 15.30
CA SER A 59 8.61 -9.70 16.12
C SER A 59 10.01 -9.35 15.59
N LEU A 60 11.03 -9.51 16.44
CA LEU A 60 12.42 -9.27 16.06
C LEU A 60 12.87 -10.11 14.83
N PRO A 61 12.57 -11.43 14.73
CA PRO A 61 12.89 -12.20 13.53
C PRO A 61 12.18 -11.68 12.27
N GLN A 62 10.90 -11.29 12.39
CA GLN A 62 10.15 -10.72 11.27
C GLN A 62 10.73 -9.36 10.84
N ALA A 63 11.18 -8.52 11.78
CA ALA A 63 11.83 -7.25 11.48
C ALA A 63 13.15 -7.46 10.70
N ARG A 64 13.95 -8.46 11.08
CA ARG A 64 15.17 -8.84 10.34
C ARG A 64 14.85 -9.37 8.94
N ARG A 65 13.87 -10.25 8.82
CA ARG A 65 13.41 -10.74 7.51
C ARG A 65 12.97 -9.59 6.59
N LYS A 66 12.13 -8.67 7.08
CA LYS A 66 11.70 -7.50 6.30
C LYS A 66 12.85 -6.56 5.92
N ARG A 67 13.88 -6.45 6.77
CA ARG A 67 15.12 -5.73 6.44
C ARG A 67 15.84 -6.41 5.29
N ASP A 68 15.96 -7.74 5.33
CA ASP A 68 16.68 -8.50 4.30
C ASP A 68 15.93 -8.45 2.96
N GLU A 69 14.60 -8.53 2.97
CA GLU A 69 13.74 -8.29 1.80
C GLU A 69 13.97 -6.87 1.23
N ALA A 70 14.00 -5.84 2.07
CA ALA A 70 14.28 -4.47 1.62
C ALA A 70 15.71 -4.28 1.10
N LYS A 71 16.69 -5.03 1.62
CA LYS A 71 18.06 -5.01 1.08
C LYS A 71 18.13 -5.64 -0.31
N ALA A 72 17.43 -6.76 -0.53
CA ALA A 72 17.34 -7.37 -1.85
C ALA A 72 16.73 -6.41 -2.88
N GLU A 73 15.65 -5.71 -2.53
CA GLU A 73 15.06 -4.68 -3.40
C GLU A 73 16.07 -3.56 -3.73
N LEU A 74 16.88 -3.12 -2.76
CA LEU A 74 17.90 -2.10 -2.98
C LEU A 74 19.05 -2.59 -3.88
N ASP A 75 19.44 -3.87 -3.75
CA ASP A 75 20.45 -4.48 -4.60
C ASP A 75 19.96 -4.59 -6.06
N ASP A 76 18.66 -4.74 -6.27
CA ASP A 76 17.99 -4.66 -7.57
C ASP A 76 17.76 -3.21 -8.06
N GLY A 77 18.22 -2.21 -7.31
CA GLY A 77 18.08 -0.79 -7.65
C GLY A 77 16.69 -0.20 -7.39
N ILE A 78 15.82 -0.91 -6.66
CA ILE A 78 14.47 -0.48 -6.32
C ILE A 78 14.50 0.24 -4.97
N ASP A 79 13.95 1.46 -4.90
CA ASP A 79 13.75 2.15 -3.62
C ASP A 79 12.47 1.62 -2.92
N PRO A 80 12.56 0.93 -1.76
CA PRO A 80 11.41 0.32 -1.10
C PRO A 80 10.35 1.33 -0.64
N VAL A 81 10.77 2.57 -0.32
CA VAL A 81 9.85 3.62 0.12
C VAL A 81 9.05 4.15 -1.05
N GLU A 82 9.71 4.38 -2.19
CA GLU A 82 9.03 4.86 -3.39
C GLU A 82 8.12 3.78 -3.97
N GLU A 83 8.57 2.53 -4.03
CA GLU A 83 7.75 1.41 -4.48
C GLU A 83 6.49 1.25 -3.62
N LYS A 84 6.61 1.33 -2.29
CA LYS A 84 5.45 1.30 -1.39
C LYS A 84 4.50 2.49 -1.61
N ARG A 85 5.04 3.68 -1.88
CA ARG A 85 4.24 4.87 -2.21
C ARG A 85 3.49 4.68 -3.53
N GLN A 86 4.17 4.19 -4.56
CA GLN A 86 3.60 3.93 -5.87
C GLN A 86 2.50 2.87 -5.79
N ARG A 87 2.71 1.78 -5.04
CA ARG A 87 1.66 0.78 -4.79
C ARG A 87 0.43 1.38 -4.11
N ARG A 88 0.62 2.22 -3.09
CA ARG A 88 -0.49 2.90 -2.41
C ARG A 88 -1.24 3.84 -3.36
N LEU A 89 -0.54 4.66 -4.13
CA LEU A 89 -1.15 5.57 -5.10
C LEU A 89 -1.92 4.82 -6.18
N LYS A 90 -1.34 3.72 -6.71
CA LYS A 90 -2.03 2.84 -7.66
C LYS A 90 -3.28 2.21 -7.06
N ALA A 91 -3.22 1.75 -5.81
CA ALA A 91 -4.39 1.19 -5.12
C ALA A 91 -5.48 2.24 -4.86
N GLU A 92 -5.09 3.46 -4.52
CA GLU A 92 -6.01 4.58 -4.31
C GLU A 92 -6.67 5.03 -5.62
N LEU A 93 -5.88 5.18 -6.70
CA LEU A 93 -6.41 5.48 -8.03
C LEU A 93 -7.33 4.36 -8.53
N ALA A 94 -6.96 3.10 -8.29
CA ALA A 94 -7.79 1.95 -8.61
C ALA A 94 -9.13 1.99 -7.87
N ALA A 95 -9.13 2.32 -6.58
CA ALA A 95 -10.34 2.46 -5.78
C ALA A 95 -11.20 3.65 -6.24
N GLN A 96 -10.59 4.73 -6.71
CA GLN A 96 -11.28 5.90 -7.25
C GLN A 96 -11.82 5.67 -8.67
N THR A 97 -11.18 4.81 -9.47
CA THR A 97 -11.62 4.49 -10.83
C THR A 97 -12.66 3.36 -10.79
N THR A 98 -13.92 3.73 -10.63
CA THR A 98 -15.04 2.77 -10.60
C THR A 98 -15.58 2.45 -11.98
N PHE A 99 -16.26 1.30 -12.12
CA PHE A 99 -16.96 0.95 -13.37
C PHE A 99 -17.93 2.04 -13.81
N GLY A 100 -18.66 2.65 -12.85
CA GLY A 100 -19.63 3.70 -13.16
C GLY A 100 -19.00 4.96 -13.74
N LEU A 101 -17.84 5.37 -13.23
CA LEU A 101 -17.11 6.52 -13.76
C LEU A 101 -16.65 6.28 -15.20
N VAL A 102 -16.07 5.10 -15.47
CA VAL A 102 -15.63 4.72 -16.83
C VAL A 102 -16.82 4.57 -17.78
N ALA A 103 -17.94 4.01 -17.32
CA ALA A 103 -19.15 3.86 -18.12
C ALA A 103 -19.77 5.22 -18.47
N GLU A 104 -19.81 6.17 -17.54
CA GLU A 104 -20.30 7.52 -17.80
C GLU A 104 -19.39 8.26 -18.80
N GLU A 105 -18.07 8.16 -18.65
CA GLU A 105 -17.11 8.72 -19.61
C GLU A 105 -17.32 8.12 -21.02
N TYR A 106 -17.57 6.81 -21.11
CA TYR A 106 -17.88 6.15 -22.38
C TYR A 106 -19.18 6.65 -23.00
N ILE A 107 -20.24 6.85 -22.20
CA ILE A 107 -21.51 7.42 -22.69
C ILE A 107 -21.29 8.86 -23.20
N GLN A 108 -20.49 9.67 -22.51
CA GLN A 108 -20.14 11.03 -22.97
C GLN A 108 -19.31 11.00 -24.26
N LYS A 109 -18.43 10.01 -24.44
CA LYS A 109 -17.73 9.78 -25.71
C LYS A 109 -18.70 9.43 -26.83
N MET A 110 -19.65 8.53 -26.59
CA MET A 110 -20.70 8.18 -27.56
C MET A 110 -21.54 9.40 -27.96
N GLU A 111 -21.83 10.28 -27.02
CA GLU A 111 -22.55 11.53 -27.26
C GLU A 111 -21.74 12.48 -28.16
N ARG A 112 -20.45 12.68 -27.86
CA ARG A 112 -19.54 13.46 -28.72
C ARG A 112 -19.38 12.88 -30.13
N GLU A 113 -19.44 11.57 -30.27
CA GLU A 113 -19.39 10.86 -31.56
C GLU A 113 -20.74 10.87 -32.31
N GLY A 114 -21.77 11.52 -31.76
CA GLY A 114 -23.06 11.68 -32.43
C GLY A 114 -23.91 10.41 -32.49
N LYS A 115 -23.76 9.48 -31.52
CA LYS A 115 -24.63 8.31 -31.44
C LYS A 115 -26.09 8.74 -31.24
N SER A 116 -27.02 7.97 -31.80
CA SER A 116 -28.43 8.31 -31.78
C SER A 116 -28.99 8.43 -30.35
N PRO A 117 -29.98 9.29 -30.10
CA PRO A 117 -30.59 9.46 -28.77
C PRO A 117 -31.11 8.14 -28.16
N ALA A 118 -31.65 7.25 -29.00
CA ALA A 118 -32.11 5.94 -28.57
C ALA A 118 -30.97 5.05 -28.04
N THR A 119 -29.77 5.16 -28.62
CA THR A 119 -28.58 4.43 -28.20
C THR A 119 -28.05 4.96 -26.88
N LEU A 120 -27.97 6.29 -26.72
CA LEU A 120 -27.54 6.94 -25.47
C LEU A 120 -28.52 6.63 -24.32
N LYS A 121 -29.84 6.66 -24.59
CA LYS A 121 -30.87 6.31 -23.61
C LYS A 121 -30.71 4.86 -23.12
N LYS A 122 -30.47 3.91 -24.03
CA LYS A 122 -30.21 2.51 -23.65
C LYS A 122 -28.93 2.38 -22.82
N ALA A 123 -27.86 3.05 -23.19
CA ALA A 123 -26.59 2.99 -22.46
C ALA A 123 -26.72 3.54 -21.02
N ARG A 124 -27.41 4.68 -20.85
CA ARG A 124 -27.70 5.24 -19.51
C ARG A 124 -28.59 4.31 -18.68
N TRP A 125 -29.62 3.74 -19.29
CA TRP A 125 -30.47 2.75 -18.61
C TRP A 125 -29.70 1.50 -18.17
N PHE A 126 -28.77 0.99 -18.99
CA PHE A 126 -27.92 -0.12 -18.58
C PHE A 126 -27.02 0.24 -17.40
N LEU A 127 -26.49 1.46 -17.35
CA LEU A 127 -25.69 1.92 -16.22
C LEU A 127 -26.51 1.99 -14.92
N GLU A 128 -27.75 2.47 -14.98
CA GLU A 128 -28.69 2.45 -13.84
C GLU A 128 -28.99 1.02 -13.38
N LEU A 129 -29.26 0.10 -14.31
CA LEU A 129 -29.51 -1.31 -14.01
C LEU A 129 -28.31 -1.97 -13.30
N LEU A 130 -27.09 -1.54 -13.63
CA LEU A 130 -25.85 -2.05 -13.08
C LEU A 130 -25.35 -1.23 -11.87
N ALA A 131 -26.22 -0.49 -11.17
CA ALA A 131 -25.83 0.40 -10.06
C ALA A 131 -25.02 -0.30 -8.95
N SER A 132 -25.25 -1.59 -8.69
CA SER A 132 -24.47 -2.38 -7.72
C SER A 132 -23.04 -2.68 -8.17
N ILE A 133 -22.80 -2.75 -9.49
CA ILE A 133 -21.50 -2.95 -10.11
C ILE A 133 -20.83 -1.60 -10.38
N ALA A 134 -21.59 -0.54 -10.64
CA ALA A 134 -21.10 0.81 -10.89
C ALA A 134 -20.21 1.37 -9.76
N LYS A 135 -20.43 0.93 -8.52
CA LYS A 135 -19.61 1.33 -7.35
C LYS A 135 -18.32 0.53 -7.19
N ARG A 136 -18.11 -0.53 -7.97
CA ARG A 136 -16.95 -1.40 -7.85
C ARG A 136 -15.72 -0.75 -8.50
N PRO A 137 -14.54 -0.82 -7.86
CA PRO A 137 -13.26 -0.48 -8.48
C PRO A 137 -13.02 -1.31 -9.74
N MET A 138 -12.45 -0.69 -10.79
CA MET A 138 -12.01 -1.40 -12.00
C MET A 138 -10.77 -2.26 -11.76
N PHE A 139 -10.04 -2.03 -10.66
CA PHE A 139 -8.85 -2.81 -10.27
C PHE A 139 -8.80 -3.03 -8.74
N PRO A 140 -8.26 -4.17 -8.26
CA PRO A 140 -7.85 -5.33 -9.02
C PRO A 140 -9.08 -6.22 -9.25
N VAL A 141 -9.53 -6.36 -10.50
CA VAL A 141 -10.35 -7.52 -10.85
C VAL A 141 -9.40 -8.71 -10.72
N SER A 142 -9.42 -9.36 -9.55
CA SER A 142 -8.97 -10.74 -9.48
C SER A 142 -9.86 -11.50 -10.47
N THR A 143 -9.29 -11.94 -11.59
CA THR A 143 -9.88 -12.95 -12.46
C THR A 143 -9.85 -14.30 -11.75
N ASN A 144 -10.40 -14.36 -10.54
CA ASN A 144 -10.80 -15.63 -9.94
C ASN A 144 -12.16 -15.94 -10.56
N GLY A 145 -12.12 -16.64 -11.68
CA GLY A 145 -13.31 -17.23 -12.29
C GLY A 145 -13.87 -18.31 -11.39
N THR A 146 -14.55 -17.95 -10.31
CA THR A 146 -15.46 -18.82 -9.55
C THR A 146 -16.20 -18.00 -8.49
N ASP A 147 -17.23 -17.27 -8.89
CA ASP A 147 -18.47 -17.18 -8.08
C ASP A 147 -19.60 -16.55 -8.90
N LEU A 148 -20.23 -17.39 -9.70
CA LEU A 148 -21.62 -17.23 -10.10
C LEU A 148 -22.32 -18.51 -9.65
N ARG A 149 -22.84 -18.50 -8.43
CA ARG A 149 -23.98 -19.35 -8.08
C ARG A 149 -25.20 -18.44 -7.99
N LEU A 150 -26.10 -18.66 -8.95
CA LEU A 150 -27.51 -18.30 -8.86
C LEU A 150 -28.13 -18.97 -7.64
#